data_AF-A0A7X7DMN8-F1
#
_entry.id   AF-A0A7X7DMN8-F1
#
_cell.length_a   1.000
_cell.length_b   1.000
_cell.length_c   1.000
_cell.angle_alpha   90.00
_cell.angle_beta   90.00
_cell.angle_gamma   90.00
#
_symmetry.space_group_name_H-M   'P 1'
#
loop_
_entity.id
_entity.type
_entity.pdbx_description
1 polymer ?
#
loop_
_entity_poly.entity_id
_entity_poly.type
_entity_poly.pdbx_seq_one_letter_code
_entity_poly.pdbx_strand_id
1 'polypeptide(L)'
;MRCFLLNYSSSDIKGRYEITFYAVTDTHTFIKIIVDSFRPLFFVPSTIPLEKTNAAAERKTLSLKAMDGTPVDCLYFSTFGSSIECARKLRSEGYPVYESDIHPVDRFLMERFICGSFECNGTIQQTGDLLMSKNPVLRGVDFTPELQVMSIDIETNAATEQIYSIALSGCIDNTVFIVGPQVESRYNYCTDEKELLKQFIQCVKKADPDIFIGWNVIDYDLRVIQSRCAKHGIPFDIGRDRYARIVPSRNSSQMSARIPGRLVMDVPVMLRSYFYTFEEYSLNFVASEMLGKTKNIELTDQDKINEINRQYAEDKEQLAAYNLQ
;
A
#
# COMPACT_ATOMS: atom_id res chain seq x y z
N MET A 1 -23.10 7.10 -1.71
CA MET A 1 -21.87 7.90 -1.91
C MET A 1 -20.95 7.11 -2.82
N ARG A 2 -20.36 7.71 -3.86
CA ARG A 2 -19.40 7.01 -4.72
C ARG A 2 -18.01 7.06 -4.10
N CYS A 3 -17.28 5.95 -4.21
CA CYS A 3 -15.97 5.77 -3.63
C CYS A 3 -15.05 5.03 -4.61
N PHE A 4 -13.74 5.25 -4.46
CA PHE A 4 -12.69 4.48 -5.11
C PHE A 4 -11.79 3.83 -4.07
N LEU A 5 -11.65 2.51 -4.15
CA LEU A 5 -10.81 1.72 -3.26
C LEU A 5 -9.34 2.05 -3.50
N LEU A 6 -8.64 2.52 -2.45
CA LEU A 6 -7.20 2.71 -2.48
C LEU A 6 -6.50 1.43 -2.02
N ASN A 7 -6.76 1.00 -0.80
CA ASN A 7 -6.21 -0.25 -0.29
C ASN A 7 -7.10 -0.85 0.80
N TYR A 8 -6.68 -2.00 1.31
CA TYR A 8 -7.41 -2.70 2.35
C TYR A 8 -6.46 -3.39 3.33
N SER A 9 -7.02 -3.74 4.49
CA SER A 9 -6.42 -4.68 5.43
C SER A 9 -7.48 -5.65 5.92
N SER A 10 -7.09 -6.87 6.24
CA SER A 10 -7.99 -7.85 6.83
C SER A 10 -7.29 -8.68 7.89
N SER A 11 -8.02 -9.06 8.94
CA SER A 11 -7.49 -9.89 10.02
C SER A 11 -8.60 -10.55 10.82
N ASP A 12 -8.26 -11.64 11.51
CA ASP A 12 -9.12 -12.20 12.54
C ASP A 12 -8.99 -11.38 13.83
N ILE A 13 -10.08 -10.75 14.28
CA ILE A 13 -10.17 -9.89 15.46
C ILE A 13 -11.27 -10.42 16.38
N LYS A 14 -10.90 -10.76 17.63
CA LYS A 14 -11.84 -11.23 18.68
C LYS A 14 -12.76 -12.37 18.19
N GLY A 15 -12.20 -13.32 17.44
CA GLY A 15 -12.93 -14.49 16.93
C GLY A 15 -13.81 -14.21 15.71
N ARG A 16 -13.69 -13.05 15.07
CA ARG A 16 -14.38 -12.70 13.83
C ARG A 16 -13.40 -12.23 12.76
N TYR A 17 -13.68 -12.54 11.51
CA TYR A 17 -12.96 -11.96 10.39
C TYR A 17 -13.44 -10.53 10.13
N GLU A 18 -12.50 -9.60 10.02
CA GLU A 18 -12.79 -8.20 9.73
C GLU A 18 -12.01 -7.77 8.49
N ILE A 19 -12.70 -7.06 7.58
CA ILE A 19 -12.09 -6.34 6.46
C ILE A 19 -12.21 -4.85 6.74
N THR A 20 -11.11 -4.12 6.56
CA THR A 20 -11.11 -2.67 6.51
C THR A 20 -10.72 -2.23 5.11
N PHE A 21 -11.63 -1.53 4.44
CA PHE A 21 -11.36 -0.85 3.18
C PHE A 21 -11.03 0.62 3.45
N TYR A 22 -10.06 1.13 2.71
CA TYR A 22 -9.68 2.52 2.71
C TYR A 22 -9.93 3.09 1.32
N ALA A 23 -10.75 4.12 1.24
CA ALA A 23 -11.22 4.67 -0.02
C ALA A 23 -11.25 6.19 0.01
N VAL A 24 -11.34 6.77 -1.18
CA VAL A 24 -11.65 8.19 -1.37
C VAL A 24 -13.03 8.34 -1.99
N THR A 25 -13.77 9.34 -1.57
CA THR A 25 -15.08 9.67 -2.14
C THR A 25 -14.95 10.42 -3.45
N ASP A 26 -16.04 10.59 -4.18
CA ASP A 26 -16.14 11.48 -5.34
C ASP A 26 -15.89 12.96 -5.00
N THR A 27 -15.95 13.34 -3.73
CA THR A 27 -15.56 14.65 -3.19
C THR A 27 -14.13 14.67 -2.63
N HIS A 28 -13.30 13.69 -2.98
CA HIS A 28 -11.90 13.55 -2.51
C HIS A 28 -11.75 13.46 -0.99
N THR A 29 -12.75 12.91 -0.29
CA THR A 29 -12.69 12.75 1.15
C THR A 29 -12.30 11.33 1.51
N PHE A 30 -11.35 11.17 2.44
CA PHE A 30 -10.97 9.86 2.94
C PHE A 30 -12.12 9.21 3.73
N ILE A 31 -12.40 7.93 3.44
CA ILE A 31 -13.32 7.11 4.21
C ILE A 31 -12.72 5.74 4.56
N LYS A 32 -12.88 5.37 5.83
CA LYS A 32 -12.63 4.04 6.36
C LYS A 32 -13.93 3.23 6.40
N ILE A 33 -13.94 2.05 5.79
CA ILE A 33 -15.11 1.16 5.80
C ILE A 33 -14.74 -0.14 6.50
N ILE A 34 -15.46 -0.48 7.55
CA ILE A 34 -15.26 -1.71 8.32
C ILE A 34 -16.37 -2.70 7.98
N VAL A 35 -16.00 -3.91 7.58
CA VAL A 35 -16.90 -5.04 7.32
C VAL A 35 -16.53 -6.18 8.25
N ASP A 36 -17.32 -6.36 9.32
CA ASP A 36 -17.20 -7.47 10.28
C ASP A 36 -18.39 -8.45 10.22
N SER A 37 -19.33 -8.21 9.29
CA SER A 37 -20.46 -9.11 9.01
C SER A 37 -20.16 -10.16 7.95
N PHE A 38 -19.05 -10.02 7.20
CA PHE A 38 -18.67 -10.97 6.16
C PHE A 38 -17.95 -12.17 6.77
N ARG A 39 -18.32 -13.38 6.34
CA ARG A 39 -17.75 -14.64 6.84
C ARG A 39 -16.93 -15.31 5.74
N PRO A 40 -15.66 -15.69 6.00
CA PRO A 40 -14.90 -16.57 5.12
C PRO A 40 -15.70 -17.83 4.82
N LEU A 41 -15.61 -18.30 3.57
CA LEU A 41 -16.38 -19.44 3.11
C LEU A 41 -15.65 -20.22 2.03
N PHE A 42 -16.05 -21.47 1.86
CA PHE A 42 -15.71 -22.30 0.71
C PHE A 42 -16.78 -23.39 0.51
N PHE A 43 -16.68 -24.15 -0.58
CA PHE A 43 -17.67 -25.18 -0.91
C PHE A 43 -17.09 -26.59 -0.82
N VAL A 44 -17.96 -27.54 -0.49
CA VAL A 44 -17.65 -28.98 -0.40
C VAL A 44 -18.79 -29.79 -1.00
N PRO A 45 -18.56 -31.03 -1.48
CA PRO A 45 -19.65 -31.91 -1.87
C PRO A 45 -20.66 -32.09 -0.73
N SER A 46 -21.96 -32.06 -1.05
CA SER A 46 -23.01 -32.25 -0.04
C SER A 46 -22.97 -33.63 0.63
N THR A 47 -22.26 -34.59 0.04
CA THR A 47 -22.03 -35.94 0.59
C THR A 47 -20.96 -35.99 1.69
N ILE A 48 -20.16 -34.93 1.92
CA ILE A 48 -19.18 -34.93 3.00
C ILE A 48 -19.91 -35.07 4.35
N PRO A 49 -19.49 -35.99 5.24
CA PRO A 49 -20.10 -36.14 6.55
C PRO A 49 -19.99 -34.90 7.43
N LEU A 50 -21.01 -34.62 8.24
CA LEU A 50 -21.09 -33.41 9.06
C LEU A 50 -19.92 -33.29 10.04
N GLU A 51 -19.50 -34.40 10.63
CA GLU A 51 -18.40 -34.48 11.60
C GLU A 51 -17.05 -34.00 11.04
N LYS A 52 -16.88 -34.06 9.71
CA LYS A 52 -15.70 -33.54 9.02
C LYS A 52 -15.72 -32.01 8.88
N THR A 53 -16.89 -31.41 8.99
CA THR A 53 -17.16 -29.98 8.78
C THR A 53 -17.45 -29.20 10.06
N ASN A 54 -17.28 -29.82 11.25
CA ASN A 54 -17.56 -29.21 12.56
C ASN A 54 -16.78 -27.92 12.89
N ALA A 55 -15.71 -27.63 12.15
CA ALA A 55 -14.97 -26.37 12.27
C ALA A 55 -15.72 -25.17 11.65
N ALA A 56 -16.68 -25.42 10.76
CA ALA A 56 -17.52 -24.38 10.19
C ALA A 56 -18.55 -23.90 11.23
N ALA A 57 -18.76 -22.59 11.30
CA ALA A 57 -19.80 -22.00 12.13
C ALA A 57 -21.20 -22.30 11.58
N GLU A 58 -21.32 -22.49 10.27
CA GLU A 58 -22.56 -22.84 9.59
C GLU A 58 -22.25 -23.64 8.32
N ARG A 59 -23.05 -24.67 8.06
CA ARG A 59 -23.09 -25.38 6.77
C ARG A 59 -24.45 -25.15 6.15
N LYS A 60 -24.48 -24.69 4.90
CA LYS A 60 -25.70 -24.36 4.19
C LYS A 60 -25.77 -25.11 2.86
N THR A 61 -26.84 -25.85 2.66
CA THR A 61 -27.17 -26.44 1.36
C THR A 61 -27.62 -25.36 0.39
N LEU A 62 -27.05 -25.36 -0.80
CA LEU A 62 -27.33 -24.37 -1.84
C LEU A 62 -27.77 -25.06 -3.13
N SER A 63 -28.47 -24.34 -3.99
CA SER A 63 -28.78 -24.78 -5.36
C SER A 63 -27.59 -24.58 -6.31
N LEU A 64 -26.39 -24.95 -5.86
CA LEU A 64 -25.14 -24.85 -6.62
C LEU A 64 -24.55 -26.25 -6.86
N LYS A 65 -23.73 -26.35 -7.90
CA LYS A 65 -23.03 -27.58 -8.28
C LYS A 65 -21.59 -27.26 -8.63
N ALA A 66 -20.70 -28.22 -8.40
CA ALA A 66 -19.36 -28.20 -8.97
C ALA A 66 -19.42 -28.40 -10.50
N MET A 67 -18.28 -28.19 -11.17
CA MET A 67 -18.18 -28.29 -12.64
C MET A 67 -18.56 -29.68 -13.19
N ASP A 68 -18.36 -30.74 -12.42
CA ASP A 68 -18.75 -32.11 -12.75
C ASP A 68 -20.24 -32.43 -12.47
N GLY A 69 -21.01 -31.44 -12.01
CA GLY A 69 -22.42 -31.58 -11.65
C GLY A 69 -22.67 -32.03 -10.21
N THR A 70 -21.62 -32.28 -9.41
CA THR A 70 -21.75 -32.67 -8.00
C THR A 70 -22.44 -31.57 -7.18
N PRO A 71 -23.55 -31.85 -6.46
CA PRO A 71 -24.15 -30.90 -5.54
C PRO A 71 -23.18 -30.50 -4.41
N VAL A 72 -23.16 -29.21 -4.08
CA VAL A 72 -22.26 -28.66 -3.05
C VAL A 72 -23.02 -27.94 -1.93
N ASP A 73 -22.44 -28.02 -0.74
CA ASP A 73 -22.80 -27.18 0.39
C ASP A 73 -21.74 -26.08 0.59
N CYS A 74 -22.16 -24.95 1.15
CA CYS A 74 -21.27 -23.87 1.57
C CYS A 74 -20.96 -23.98 3.06
N LEU A 75 -19.68 -23.89 3.41
CA LEU A 75 -19.21 -23.81 4.79
C LEU A 75 -18.84 -22.36 5.09
N TYR A 76 -19.46 -21.77 6.12
CA TYR A 76 -19.14 -20.43 6.62
C TYR A 76 -18.34 -20.52 7.91
N PHE A 77 -17.30 -19.71 8.03
CA PHE A 77 -16.39 -19.68 9.17
C PHE A 77 -16.45 -18.34 9.88
N SER A 78 -16.23 -18.36 11.20
CA SER A 78 -16.12 -17.11 11.97
C SER A 78 -14.79 -16.41 11.71
N THR A 79 -13.72 -17.15 11.42
CA THR A 79 -12.37 -16.63 11.18
C THR A 79 -11.77 -17.19 9.90
N PHE A 80 -10.84 -16.45 9.29
CA PHE A 80 -10.15 -16.93 8.10
C PHE A 80 -9.18 -18.06 8.45
N GLY A 81 -8.50 -18.00 9.60
CA GLY A 81 -7.64 -19.09 10.08
C GLY A 81 -8.35 -20.43 10.16
N SER A 82 -9.58 -20.47 10.72
CA SER A 82 -10.35 -21.73 10.82
C SER A 82 -10.78 -22.27 9.46
N SER A 83 -11.06 -21.39 8.50
CA SER A 83 -11.35 -21.82 7.13
C SER A 83 -10.13 -22.48 6.45
N ILE A 84 -8.94 -21.91 6.63
CA ILE A 84 -7.69 -22.47 6.08
C ILE A 84 -7.39 -23.83 6.70
N GLU A 85 -7.51 -23.95 8.03
CA GLU A 85 -7.27 -25.19 8.76
C GLU A 85 -8.24 -26.30 8.34
N CYS A 86 -9.54 -25.96 8.23
CA CYS A 86 -10.57 -26.91 7.78
C CYS A 86 -10.31 -27.38 6.35
N ALA A 87 -10.03 -26.45 5.42
CA ALA A 87 -9.73 -26.80 4.03
C ALA A 87 -8.48 -27.68 3.91
N ARG A 88 -7.43 -27.40 4.68
CA ARG A 88 -6.20 -28.22 4.74
C ARG A 88 -6.50 -29.63 5.25
N LYS A 89 -7.28 -29.75 6.32
CA LYS A 89 -7.67 -31.04 6.90
C LYS A 89 -8.48 -31.88 5.90
N LEU A 90 -9.51 -31.31 5.30
CA LEU A 90 -10.34 -32.01 4.32
C LEU A 90 -9.50 -32.52 3.13
N ARG A 91 -8.61 -31.69 2.59
CA ARG A 91 -7.68 -32.10 1.53
C ARG A 91 -6.77 -33.25 1.95
N SER A 92 -6.24 -33.22 3.17
CA SER A 92 -5.37 -34.30 3.68
C SER A 92 -6.10 -35.64 3.84
N GLU A 93 -7.42 -35.60 4.01
CA GLU A 93 -8.28 -36.78 4.11
C GLU A 93 -8.86 -37.21 2.74
N GLY A 94 -8.42 -36.58 1.64
CA GLY A 94 -8.83 -36.93 0.29
C GLY A 94 -10.17 -36.34 -0.16
N TYR A 95 -10.76 -35.43 0.61
CA TYR A 95 -11.99 -34.75 0.22
C TYR A 95 -11.70 -33.55 -0.71
N PRO A 96 -12.47 -33.38 -1.80
CA PRO A 96 -12.38 -32.19 -2.63
C PRO A 96 -12.93 -30.97 -1.89
N VAL A 97 -12.27 -29.84 -2.10
CA VAL A 97 -12.63 -28.53 -1.54
C VAL A 97 -12.56 -27.51 -2.67
N TYR A 98 -13.63 -26.75 -2.87
CA TYR A 98 -13.74 -25.79 -3.97
C TYR A 98 -13.68 -24.35 -3.45
N GLU A 99 -13.02 -23.47 -4.20
CA GLU A 99 -12.95 -22.01 -3.96
C GLU A 99 -12.33 -21.58 -2.62
N SER A 100 -11.72 -22.52 -1.87
CA SER A 100 -11.03 -22.25 -0.59
C SER A 100 -9.74 -21.42 -0.73
N ASP A 101 -9.24 -21.28 -1.95
CA ASP A 101 -8.06 -20.51 -2.33
C ASP A 101 -8.38 -19.04 -2.60
N ILE A 102 -9.66 -18.69 -2.76
CA ILE A 102 -10.09 -17.30 -2.95
C ILE A 102 -10.01 -16.58 -1.61
N HIS A 103 -9.19 -15.54 -1.54
CA HIS A 103 -9.06 -14.74 -0.33
C HIS A 103 -10.40 -14.07 0.03
N PRO A 104 -10.79 -13.99 1.31
CA PRO A 104 -12.12 -13.47 1.67
C PRO A 104 -12.38 -12.02 1.23
N VAL A 105 -11.33 -11.19 1.14
CA VAL A 105 -11.46 -9.84 0.57
C VAL A 105 -11.80 -9.89 -0.91
N ASP A 106 -11.10 -10.71 -1.69
CA ASP A 106 -11.34 -10.85 -3.14
C ASP A 106 -12.74 -11.41 -3.39
N ARG A 107 -13.15 -12.41 -2.60
CA ARG A 107 -14.53 -12.93 -2.57
C ARG A 107 -15.56 -11.81 -2.36
N PHE A 108 -15.34 -10.98 -1.33
CA PHE A 108 -16.26 -9.90 -0.98
C PHE A 108 -16.40 -8.89 -2.13
N LEU A 109 -15.29 -8.49 -2.74
CA LEU A 109 -15.25 -7.54 -3.85
C LEU A 109 -15.86 -8.12 -5.13
N MET A 110 -15.46 -9.34 -5.50
CA MET A 110 -15.89 -10.04 -6.70
C MET A 110 -17.41 -10.22 -6.75
N GLU A 111 -18.03 -10.70 -5.66
CA GLU A 111 -19.49 -10.92 -5.60
C GLU A 111 -20.31 -9.62 -5.63
N ARG A 112 -19.64 -8.46 -5.50
CA ARG A 112 -20.25 -7.14 -5.60
C ARG A 112 -19.84 -6.40 -6.87
N PHE A 113 -19.12 -7.05 -7.78
CA PHE A 113 -18.58 -6.48 -9.01
C PHE A 113 -17.71 -5.23 -8.78
N ILE A 114 -16.97 -5.19 -7.67
CA ILE A 114 -16.10 -4.06 -7.32
C ILE A 114 -14.71 -4.28 -7.92
N CYS A 115 -14.35 -3.49 -8.92
CA CYS A 115 -13.04 -3.50 -9.59
C CYS A 115 -12.19 -2.25 -9.26
N GLY A 116 -12.52 -1.55 -8.17
CA GLY A 116 -11.90 -0.29 -7.75
C GLY A 116 -12.97 0.67 -7.27
N SER A 117 -13.90 1.02 -8.15
CA SER A 117 -15.01 1.91 -7.85
C SER A 117 -16.24 1.20 -7.29
N PHE A 118 -16.90 1.83 -6.32
CA PHE A 118 -18.11 1.32 -5.70
C PHE A 118 -18.98 2.43 -5.11
N GLU A 119 -20.28 2.15 -4.98
CA GLU A 119 -21.19 2.91 -4.14
C GLU A 119 -21.19 2.36 -2.71
N CYS A 120 -21.04 3.26 -1.75
CA CYS A 120 -21.20 3.01 -0.32
C CYS A 120 -22.57 3.55 0.14
N ASN A 121 -23.42 2.65 0.63
CA ASN A 121 -24.71 2.98 1.24
C ASN A 121 -24.78 2.43 2.67
N GLY A 122 -24.72 3.33 3.65
CA GLY A 122 -24.74 3.01 5.07
C GLY A 122 -24.70 4.28 5.91
N THR A 123 -24.73 4.13 7.23
CA THR A 123 -24.58 5.27 8.14
C THR A 123 -23.12 5.73 8.16
N ILE A 124 -22.88 6.98 7.77
CA ILE A 124 -21.56 7.61 7.86
C ILE A 124 -21.43 8.27 9.23
N GLN A 125 -20.37 7.92 9.95
CA GLN A 125 -19.96 8.54 11.20
C GLN A 125 -18.71 9.37 10.94
N GLN A 126 -18.65 10.58 11.50
CA GLN A 126 -17.49 11.45 11.39
C GLN A 126 -16.84 11.62 12.77
N THR A 127 -15.52 11.41 12.84
CA THR A 127 -14.72 11.66 14.05
C THR A 127 -13.52 12.53 13.67
N GLY A 128 -13.60 13.84 13.93
CA GLY A 128 -12.66 14.80 13.36
C GLY A 128 -12.75 14.80 11.83
N ASP A 129 -11.63 14.61 11.15
CA ASP A 129 -11.54 14.55 9.68
C ASP A 129 -11.79 13.13 9.13
N LEU A 130 -11.93 12.12 10.00
CA LEU A 130 -12.13 10.74 9.58
C LEU A 130 -13.61 10.44 9.35
N LEU A 131 -13.96 10.09 8.11
CA LEU A 131 -15.24 9.43 7.81
C LEU A 131 -15.11 7.93 8.01
N MET A 132 -16.11 7.34 8.67
CA MET A 132 -16.19 5.91 8.91
C MET A 132 -17.58 5.36 8.60
N SER A 133 -17.64 4.18 8.00
CA SER A 133 -18.88 3.41 7.86
C SER A 133 -18.67 1.97 8.31
N LYS A 134 -19.63 1.42 9.05
CA LYS A 134 -19.60 0.03 9.52
C LYS A 134 -20.70 -0.79 8.84
N ASN A 135 -20.30 -1.89 8.22
CA ASN A 135 -21.14 -2.80 7.44
C ASN A 135 -22.11 -2.09 6.45
N PRO A 136 -21.63 -1.13 5.63
CA PRO A 136 -22.47 -0.59 4.57
C PRO A 136 -22.78 -1.63 3.50
N VAL A 137 -23.83 -1.38 2.75
CA VAL A 137 -24.07 -2.06 1.47
C VAL A 137 -23.12 -1.45 0.44
N LEU A 138 -22.27 -2.29 -0.15
CA LEU A 138 -21.32 -1.91 -1.21
C LEU A 138 -21.73 -2.55 -2.54
N ARG A 139 -21.64 -1.77 -3.62
CA ARG A 139 -21.95 -2.23 -4.99
C ARG A 139 -20.96 -1.61 -5.98
N GLY A 140 -20.39 -2.41 -6.87
CA GLY A 140 -19.52 -1.92 -7.94
C GLY A 140 -20.23 -0.95 -8.88
N VAL A 141 -19.50 0.09 -9.30
CA VAL A 141 -19.97 1.10 -10.26
C VAL A 141 -18.83 1.53 -11.17
N ASP A 142 -19.19 2.03 -12.35
CA ASP A 142 -18.24 2.67 -13.26
C ASP A 142 -18.01 4.13 -12.82
N PHE A 143 -16.84 4.36 -12.22
CA PHE A 143 -16.38 5.66 -11.78
C PHE A 143 -14.85 5.67 -11.82
N THR A 144 -14.24 6.81 -12.08
CA THR A 144 -12.78 6.97 -12.04
C THR A 144 -12.49 8.31 -11.36
N PRO A 145 -11.88 8.32 -10.17
CA PRO A 145 -11.51 9.56 -9.51
C PRO A 145 -10.26 10.17 -10.15
N GLU A 146 -10.05 11.45 -9.91
CA GLU A 146 -8.72 12.05 -10.01
C GLU A 146 -7.97 11.76 -8.70
N LEU A 147 -6.75 11.25 -8.80
CA LEU A 147 -5.93 10.88 -7.64
C LEU A 147 -4.73 11.83 -7.53
N GLN A 148 -4.44 12.24 -6.29
CA GLN A 148 -3.28 13.06 -5.98
C GLN A 148 -2.03 12.19 -5.84
N VAL A 149 -0.98 12.54 -6.59
CA VAL A 149 0.25 11.76 -6.68
C VAL A 149 1.42 12.55 -6.12
N MET A 150 2.21 11.93 -5.25
CA MET A 150 3.44 12.50 -4.69
C MET A 150 4.63 11.60 -5.02
N SER A 151 5.59 12.14 -5.75
CA SER A 151 6.92 11.53 -5.91
C SER A 151 7.76 11.79 -4.66
N ILE A 152 8.48 10.77 -4.21
CA ILE A 152 9.42 10.83 -3.07
C ILE A 152 10.78 10.38 -3.57
N ASP A 153 11.82 11.15 -3.21
CA ASP A 153 13.22 10.78 -3.38
C ASP A 153 14.03 11.21 -2.14
N ILE A 154 15.03 10.42 -1.76
CA ILE A 154 15.93 10.71 -0.65
C ILE A 154 17.40 10.62 -1.06
N GLU A 155 18.19 11.54 -0.50
CA GLU A 155 19.66 11.45 -0.56
C GLU A 155 20.21 11.06 0.80
N THR A 156 21.13 10.10 0.81
CA THR A 156 21.64 9.51 2.06
C THR A 156 23.14 9.34 2.07
N ASN A 157 23.68 9.24 3.28
CA ASN A 157 25.03 8.72 3.47
C ASN A 157 25.07 7.21 3.18
N ALA A 158 25.83 6.80 2.17
CA ALA A 158 25.91 5.41 1.74
C ALA A 158 26.32 4.40 2.83
N ALA A 159 27.11 4.81 3.84
CA ALA A 159 27.58 3.92 4.89
C ALA A 159 26.62 3.81 6.08
N THR A 160 25.86 4.86 6.38
CA THR A 160 25.07 4.98 7.61
C THR A 160 23.56 5.11 7.40
N GLU A 161 23.13 5.21 6.13
CA GLU A 161 21.76 5.53 5.71
C GLU A 161 21.21 6.81 6.40
N GLN A 162 22.09 7.70 6.88
CA GLN A 162 21.66 8.99 7.39
C GLN A 162 21.08 9.79 6.24
N ILE A 163 19.86 10.29 6.41
CA ILE A 163 19.18 11.09 5.39
C ILE A 163 19.77 12.49 5.41
N TYR A 164 20.28 12.90 4.25
CA TYR A 164 20.76 14.25 3.98
C TYR A 164 19.63 15.16 3.52
N SER A 165 18.79 14.68 2.60
CA SER A 165 17.64 15.43 2.12
C SER A 165 16.50 14.53 1.66
N ILE A 166 15.27 15.07 1.63
CA ILE A 166 14.07 14.44 1.08
C ILE A 166 13.41 15.43 0.12
N ALA A 167 13.21 15.04 -1.13
CA ALA A 167 12.45 15.79 -2.12
C ALA A 167 11.04 15.22 -2.29
N LEU A 168 10.07 16.12 -2.45
CA LEU A 168 8.66 15.83 -2.68
C LEU A 168 8.15 16.65 -3.87
N SER A 169 7.40 16.00 -4.77
CA SER A 169 6.85 16.64 -5.98
C SER A 169 5.45 16.09 -6.32
N GLY A 170 4.53 16.94 -6.78
CA GLY A 170 3.28 16.51 -7.45
C GLY A 170 1.92 16.90 -6.85
N CYS A 171 1.79 17.14 -5.53
CA CYS A 171 0.48 17.43 -4.90
C CYS A 171 0.23 18.90 -4.53
N ILE A 172 1.25 19.58 -3.99
CA ILE A 172 1.20 21.02 -3.68
C ILE A 172 2.33 21.68 -4.48
N ASP A 173 3.41 22.02 -3.79
CA ASP A 173 4.61 22.62 -4.32
C ASP A 173 5.78 21.66 -4.19
N ASN A 174 6.67 21.73 -5.18
CA ASN A 174 7.94 21.03 -5.15
C ASN A 174 8.76 21.50 -3.94
N THR A 175 9.06 20.57 -3.05
CA THR A 175 9.65 20.87 -1.75
C THR A 175 10.83 19.96 -1.49
N VAL A 176 11.92 20.52 -0.98
CA VAL A 176 13.07 19.76 -0.48
C VAL A 176 13.31 20.14 0.97
N PHE A 177 13.46 19.12 1.83
CA PHE A 177 13.95 19.25 3.20
C PHE A 177 15.41 18.79 3.24
N ILE A 178 16.32 19.59 3.77
CA ILE A 178 17.75 19.26 3.81
C ILE A 178 18.37 19.55 5.18
N VAL A 179 19.20 18.62 5.68
CA VAL A 179 19.88 18.81 6.97
C VAL A 179 21.01 19.83 6.83
N GLY A 180 20.98 20.88 7.65
CA GLY A 180 22.01 21.91 7.65
C GLY A 180 21.68 23.11 8.54
N PRO A 181 22.62 24.06 8.67
CA PRO A 181 22.34 25.31 9.35
C PRO A 181 21.24 26.08 8.62
N GLN A 182 20.42 26.80 9.39
CA GLN A 182 19.38 27.65 8.82
C GLN A 182 19.99 28.74 7.93
N VAL A 183 19.54 28.81 6.68
CA VAL A 183 19.95 29.79 5.68
C VAL A 183 18.73 30.26 4.90
N GLU A 184 18.78 31.50 4.38
CA GLU A 184 17.75 31.99 3.48
C GLU A 184 17.90 31.28 2.13
N SER A 185 16.95 30.38 1.83
CA SER A 185 16.96 29.49 0.67
C SER A 185 15.53 29.25 0.19
N ARG A 186 15.40 28.79 -1.07
CA ARG A 186 14.13 28.25 -1.58
C ARG A 186 13.81 26.87 -1.01
N TYR A 187 14.79 26.19 -0.43
CA TYR A 187 14.63 24.87 0.21
C TYR A 187 14.50 25.00 1.72
N ASN A 188 13.95 23.96 2.34
CA ASN A 188 13.68 23.96 3.77
C ASN A 188 14.84 23.31 4.53
N TYR A 189 15.66 24.14 5.17
CA TYR A 189 16.75 23.65 6.01
C TYR A 189 16.21 23.13 7.34
N CYS A 190 16.70 21.98 7.76
CA CYS A 190 16.38 21.32 9.03
C CYS A 190 17.64 21.21 9.87
N THR A 191 17.54 21.58 11.15
CA THR A 191 18.68 21.61 12.08
C THR A 191 19.31 20.24 12.28
N ASP A 192 18.51 19.19 12.24
CA ASP A 192 18.95 17.80 12.29
C ASP A 192 18.02 16.86 11.49
N GLU A 193 18.41 15.58 11.41
CA GLU A 193 17.63 14.55 10.72
C GLU A 193 16.25 14.32 11.38
N LYS A 194 16.14 14.56 12.70
CA LYS A 194 14.88 14.36 13.44
C LYS A 194 13.85 15.42 13.04
N GLU A 195 14.28 16.67 12.88
CA GLU A 195 13.46 17.75 12.35
C GLU A 195 13.05 17.46 10.90
N LEU A 196 14.00 17.03 10.05
CA LEU A 196 13.72 16.66 8.66
C LEU A 196 12.62 15.60 8.56
N LEU A 197 12.70 14.53 9.35
CA LEU A 197 11.68 13.47 9.36
C LEU A 197 10.31 13.97 9.81
N LYS A 198 10.27 14.87 10.80
CA LYS A 198 9.01 15.48 11.26
C LYS A 198 8.39 16.38 10.19
N GLN A 199 9.20 17.21 9.54
CA GLN A 199 8.77 18.10 8.47
C GLN A 199 8.25 17.30 7.27
N PHE A 200 8.92 16.21 6.89
CA PHE A 200 8.43 15.26 5.89
C PHE A 200 7.05 14.71 6.24
N ILE A 201 6.86 14.15 7.45
CA ILE A 201 5.56 13.60 7.88
C ILE A 201 4.48 14.69 7.89
N GLN A 202 4.80 15.89 8.36
CA GLN A 202 3.87 17.03 8.36
C GLN A 202 3.49 17.44 6.93
N CYS A 203 4.44 17.46 6.00
CA CYS A 203 4.19 17.75 4.59
C CYS A 203 3.26 16.71 3.96
N VAL A 204 3.50 15.42 4.19
CA VAL A 204 2.64 14.32 3.72
C VAL A 204 1.20 14.44 4.24
N LYS A 205 1.04 14.84 5.51
CA LYS A 205 -0.28 15.05 6.11
C LYS A 205 -0.99 16.27 5.53
N LYS A 206 -0.25 17.36 5.27
CA LYS A 206 -0.78 18.60 4.68
C LYS A 206 -1.17 18.42 3.21
N ALA A 207 -0.33 17.73 2.44
CA ALA A 207 -0.55 17.49 1.01
C ALA A 207 -1.56 16.38 0.72
N ASP A 208 -1.75 15.47 1.68
CA ASP A 208 -2.65 14.33 1.61
C ASP A 208 -2.70 13.53 0.28
N PRO A 209 -1.56 13.13 -0.33
CA PRO A 209 -1.57 12.31 -1.54
C PRO A 209 -2.31 10.98 -1.39
N ASP A 210 -2.96 10.56 -2.47
CA ASP A 210 -3.53 9.21 -2.61
C ASP A 210 -2.46 8.18 -2.97
N ILE A 211 -1.45 8.59 -3.74
CA ILE A 211 -0.42 7.71 -4.29
C ILE A 211 0.97 8.26 -3.98
N PHE A 212 1.85 7.42 -3.46
CA PHE A 212 3.28 7.64 -3.47
C PHE A 212 3.93 6.94 -4.66
N ILE A 213 4.79 7.64 -5.37
CA ILE A 213 5.61 7.08 -6.45
C ILE A 213 7.09 7.37 -6.20
N GLY A 214 7.95 6.60 -6.84
CA GLY A 214 9.40 6.82 -6.84
C GLY A 214 10.14 5.64 -7.48
N TRP A 215 11.46 5.74 -7.53
CA TRP A 215 12.33 4.72 -8.12
C TRP A 215 12.86 3.81 -7.02
N ASN A 216 12.45 2.54 -6.97
CA ASN A 216 12.79 1.65 -5.84
C ASN A 216 12.24 2.15 -4.48
N VAL A 217 11.15 2.92 -4.51
CA VAL A 217 10.60 3.69 -3.38
C VAL A 217 10.21 2.84 -2.18
N ILE A 218 9.82 1.57 -2.41
CA ILE A 218 9.42 0.67 -1.32
C ILE A 218 10.65 0.07 -0.63
N ASP A 219 11.59 -0.46 -1.43
CA ASP A 219 12.76 -1.19 -0.94
C ASP A 219 13.89 -0.25 -0.47
N TYR A 220 13.91 1.00 -0.93
CA TYR A 220 14.87 2.02 -0.54
C TYR A 220 14.23 3.15 0.29
N ASP A 221 13.60 4.14 -0.34
CA ASP A 221 13.21 5.40 0.30
C ASP A 221 12.35 5.18 1.55
N LEU A 222 11.20 4.54 1.41
CA LEU A 222 10.27 4.35 2.53
C LEU A 222 10.83 3.37 3.58
N ARG A 223 11.64 2.38 3.18
CA ARG A 223 12.33 1.47 4.11
C ARG A 223 13.32 2.25 4.97
N VAL A 224 14.15 3.09 4.34
CA VAL A 224 15.14 3.92 5.03
C VAL A 224 14.44 4.92 5.92
N ILE A 225 13.45 5.67 5.43
CA ILE A 225 12.66 6.61 6.25
C ILE A 225 12.06 5.91 7.47
N GLN A 226 11.44 4.73 7.31
CA GLN A 226 10.91 3.96 8.43
C GLN A 226 12.01 3.60 9.45
N SER A 227 13.17 3.12 8.99
CA SER A 227 14.32 2.79 9.84
C SER A 227 14.84 4.01 10.61
N ARG A 228 14.96 5.16 9.94
CA ARG A 228 15.41 6.42 10.56
C ARG A 228 14.39 6.98 11.54
N CYS A 229 13.10 6.89 11.24
CA CYS A 229 12.01 7.18 12.18
C CYS A 229 12.15 6.36 13.46
N ALA A 230 12.36 5.04 13.34
CA ALA A 230 12.57 4.16 14.50
C ALA A 230 13.82 4.56 15.31
N LYS A 231 14.95 4.85 14.65
CA LYS A 231 16.19 5.31 15.29
C LYS A 231 15.99 6.59 16.13
N HIS A 232 15.14 7.52 15.68
CA HIS A 232 14.87 8.79 16.34
C HIS A 232 13.66 8.78 17.28
N GLY A 233 13.01 7.63 17.46
CA GLY A 233 11.78 7.51 18.26
C GLY A 233 10.60 8.29 17.68
N ILE A 234 10.56 8.47 16.35
CA ILE A 234 9.48 9.11 15.62
C ILE A 234 8.56 8.01 15.05
N PRO A 235 7.23 8.07 15.24
CA PRO A 235 6.31 7.19 14.55
C PRO A 235 6.34 7.41 13.03
N PHE A 236 6.46 6.33 12.25
CA PHE A 236 6.34 6.38 10.78
C PHE A 236 4.87 6.57 10.37
N ASP A 237 4.34 7.77 10.59
CA ASP A 237 2.91 8.09 10.53
C ASP A 237 2.54 8.83 9.24
N ILE A 238 2.76 8.14 8.11
CA ILE A 238 2.48 8.64 6.76
C ILE A 238 1.16 8.10 6.16
N GLY A 239 0.39 7.34 6.93
CA GLY A 239 -0.93 6.84 6.54
C GLY A 239 -2.06 7.81 6.92
N ARG A 240 -3.24 7.61 6.32
CA ARG A 240 -4.49 8.28 6.75
C ARG A 240 -5.14 7.59 7.95
N ASP A 241 -4.70 6.37 8.26
CA ASP A 241 -4.99 5.65 9.50
C ASP A 241 -3.68 5.05 10.07
N ARG A 242 -3.74 4.58 11.31
CA ARG A 242 -2.60 4.08 12.07
C ARG A 242 -1.96 2.85 11.43
N TYR A 243 -0.71 2.59 11.82
CA TYR A 243 0.06 1.39 11.46
C TYR A 243 0.54 1.36 10.01
N ALA A 244 0.88 2.52 9.45
CA ALA A 244 1.72 2.58 8.26
C ALA A 244 3.04 1.86 8.51
N ARG A 245 3.43 0.97 7.59
CA ARG A 245 4.66 0.19 7.70
C ARG A 245 5.16 -0.38 6.37
N ILE A 246 6.47 -0.52 6.26
CA ILE A 246 7.17 -1.29 5.24
C ILE A 246 7.57 -2.63 5.85
N VAL A 247 7.11 -3.73 5.26
CA VAL A 247 7.29 -5.09 5.80
C VAL A 247 7.82 -6.04 4.73
N PRO A 248 8.55 -7.11 5.10
CA PRO A 248 8.89 -8.15 4.15
C PRO A 248 7.65 -8.74 3.50
N SER A 249 7.71 -8.95 2.18
CA SER A 249 6.69 -9.71 1.48
C SER A 249 6.75 -11.19 1.88
N ARG A 250 5.62 -11.87 1.89
CA ARG A 250 5.56 -13.29 2.30
C ARG A 250 6.19 -14.24 1.28
N ASN A 251 6.18 -13.85 -0.01
CA ASN A 251 6.54 -14.72 -1.13
C ASN A 251 7.64 -14.12 -2.04
N SER A 252 8.29 -13.03 -1.62
CA SER A 252 9.35 -12.40 -2.39
C SER A 252 10.44 -11.84 -1.46
N SER A 253 11.65 -11.69 -2.00
CA SER A 253 12.73 -10.98 -1.32
C SER A 253 12.47 -9.48 -1.17
N GLN A 254 11.52 -8.95 -1.94
CA GLN A 254 11.09 -7.54 -1.90
C GLN A 254 10.24 -7.22 -0.68
N MET A 255 10.27 -5.95 -0.28
CA MET A 255 9.42 -5.38 0.75
C MET A 255 8.04 -5.04 0.18
N SER A 256 7.08 -4.80 1.07
CA SER A 256 5.71 -4.41 0.77
C SER A 256 5.32 -3.22 1.63
N ALA A 257 4.77 -2.19 0.99
CA ALA A 257 4.23 -1.04 1.67
C ALA A 257 2.79 -1.29 2.11
N ARG A 258 2.52 -1.07 3.40
CA ARG A 258 1.17 -1.08 3.99
C ARG A 258 0.93 0.29 4.60
N ILE A 259 0.34 1.19 3.84
CA ILE A 259 0.08 2.58 4.26
C ILE A 259 -1.43 2.81 4.17
N PRO A 260 -2.18 2.70 5.28
CA PRO A 260 -3.63 2.81 5.25
C PRO A 260 -4.12 4.07 4.52
N GLY A 261 -4.97 3.86 3.51
CA GLY A 261 -5.54 4.95 2.71
C GLY A 261 -4.60 5.59 1.70
N ARG A 262 -3.45 4.98 1.41
CA ARG A 262 -2.52 5.44 0.36
C ARG A 262 -1.95 4.27 -0.43
N LEU A 263 -1.87 4.44 -1.74
CA LEU A 263 -1.19 3.52 -2.64
C LEU A 263 0.31 3.85 -2.68
N VAL A 264 1.13 2.83 -2.92
CA VAL A 264 2.55 3.02 -3.24
C VAL A 264 2.81 2.29 -4.53
N MET A 265 3.33 3.02 -5.52
CA MET A 265 3.65 2.48 -6.82
C MET A 265 5.13 2.67 -7.13
N ASP A 266 5.86 1.56 -7.16
CA ASP A 266 7.26 1.55 -7.52
C ASP A 266 7.40 1.57 -9.06
N VAL A 267 8.02 2.62 -9.60
CA VAL A 267 8.00 2.91 -11.04
C VAL A 267 8.65 1.79 -11.87
N PRO A 268 9.85 1.28 -11.54
CA PRO A 268 10.42 0.09 -12.18
C PRO A 268 9.47 -1.12 -12.21
N VAL A 269 8.76 -1.39 -11.12
CA VAL A 269 7.81 -2.51 -11.05
C VAL A 269 6.64 -2.26 -12.00
N MET A 270 6.09 -1.05 -12.01
CA MET A 270 5.01 -0.68 -12.93
C MET A 270 5.42 -0.80 -14.40
N LEU A 271 6.58 -0.28 -14.78
CA LEU A 271 7.04 -0.30 -16.18
C LEU A 271 7.14 -1.73 -16.72
N ARG A 272 7.68 -2.66 -15.91
CA ARG A 272 7.72 -4.09 -16.23
C ARG A 272 6.32 -4.69 -16.41
N SER A 273 5.37 -4.30 -15.56
CA SER A 273 3.98 -4.78 -15.63
C SER A 273 3.22 -4.25 -16.84
N TYR A 274 3.59 -3.08 -17.38
CA TYR A 274 3.01 -2.49 -18.58
C TYR A 274 3.79 -2.82 -19.87
N PHE A 275 4.61 -3.88 -19.86
CA PHE A 275 5.40 -4.37 -21.00
C PHE A 275 6.43 -3.38 -21.58
N TYR A 276 6.82 -2.34 -20.84
CA TYR A 276 7.99 -1.56 -21.20
C TYR A 276 9.23 -2.32 -20.77
N THR A 277 10.02 -2.79 -21.74
CA THR A 277 11.25 -3.53 -21.48
C THR A 277 12.44 -2.62 -21.80
N PHE A 278 13.25 -2.34 -20.80
CA PHE A 278 14.51 -1.60 -20.92
C PHE A 278 15.70 -2.54 -20.77
N GLU A 279 16.86 -2.19 -21.33
CA GLU A 279 18.11 -2.93 -21.13
C GLU A 279 18.58 -2.88 -19.67
N GLU A 280 18.41 -1.71 -19.04
CA GLU A 280 18.57 -1.51 -17.60
C GLU A 280 17.47 -0.61 -17.04
N TYR A 281 17.18 -0.77 -15.75
CA TYR A 281 16.15 0.01 -15.04
C TYR A 281 16.82 0.99 -14.08
N SER A 282 17.92 1.63 -14.48
CA SER A 282 18.41 2.81 -13.77
C SER A 282 17.51 4.00 -14.12
N LEU A 283 17.24 4.89 -13.15
CA LEU A 283 16.40 6.08 -13.40
C LEU A 283 16.95 6.90 -14.57
N ASN A 284 18.27 7.05 -14.65
CA ASN A 284 18.95 7.80 -15.70
C ASN A 284 18.69 7.20 -17.08
N PHE A 285 18.85 5.88 -17.23
CA PHE A 285 18.64 5.21 -18.51
C PHE A 285 17.20 5.34 -18.98
N VAL A 286 16.25 5.01 -18.11
CA VAL A 286 14.82 5.05 -18.46
C VAL A 286 14.34 6.48 -18.73
N ALA A 287 14.78 7.46 -17.94
CA ALA A 287 14.45 8.86 -18.19
C ALA A 287 15.04 9.37 -19.52
N SER A 288 16.26 8.95 -19.86
CA SER A 288 16.89 9.28 -21.14
C SER A 288 16.10 8.68 -22.32
N GLU A 289 15.75 7.39 -22.24
CA GLU A 289 15.02 6.69 -23.30
C GLU A 289 13.58 7.20 -23.46
N MET A 290 12.87 7.43 -22.36
CA MET A 290 11.46 7.84 -22.41
C MET A 290 11.27 9.35 -22.64
N LEU A 291 12.14 10.20 -22.10
CA LEU A 291 11.93 11.66 -22.06
C LEU A 291 12.96 12.45 -22.89
N GLY A 292 13.94 11.78 -23.50
CA GLY A 292 15.04 12.44 -24.24
C GLY A 292 15.92 13.32 -23.36
N LYS A 293 15.88 13.12 -22.03
CA LYS A 293 16.67 13.88 -21.06
C LYS A 293 17.94 13.11 -20.71
N THR A 294 19.07 13.52 -21.26
CA THR A 294 20.38 13.08 -20.79
C THR A 294 20.78 13.88 -19.56
N LYS A 295 20.95 13.24 -18.39
CA LYS A 295 21.76 13.83 -17.31
C LYS A 295 23.23 13.76 -17.74
N ASN A 296 23.95 14.87 -17.59
CA ASN A 296 25.35 15.00 -17.97
C ASN A 296 26.22 14.01 -17.16
N ILE A 297 26.99 13.19 -17.88
CA ILE A 297 28.07 12.29 -17.42
C ILE A 297 27.61 11.09 -16.58
N GLU A 298 27.80 9.88 -17.12
CA GLU A 298 27.71 8.62 -16.37
C GLU A 298 28.86 8.54 -15.37
N LEU A 299 28.64 9.08 -14.17
CA LEU A 299 29.49 8.81 -13.02
C LEU A 299 29.33 7.35 -12.60
N THR A 300 30.43 6.68 -12.24
CA THR A 300 30.36 5.36 -11.60
C THR A 300 29.60 5.45 -10.27
N ASP A 301 29.10 4.33 -9.74
CA ASP A 301 28.36 4.33 -8.48
C ASP A 301 29.18 4.93 -7.32
N GLN A 302 30.49 4.68 -7.30
CA GLN A 302 31.38 5.24 -6.29
C GLN A 302 31.57 6.75 -6.46
N ASP A 303 31.68 7.23 -7.70
CA ASP A 303 31.82 8.66 -7.98
C ASP A 303 30.54 9.43 -7.64
N LYS A 304 29.36 8.84 -7.89
CA LYS A 304 28.07 9.41 -7.45
C LYS A 304 28.01 9.55 -5.94
N ILE A 305 28.39 8.51 -5.19
CA ILE A 305 28.42 8.54 -3.72
C ILE A 305 29.38 9.64 -3.23
N ASN A 306 30.57 9.74 -3.83
CA ASN A 306 31.55 10.77 -3.46
C ASN A 306 31.02 12.17 -3.75
N GLU A 307 30.36 12.37 -4.89
CA GLU A 307 29.78 13.66 -5.28
C GLU A 307 28.60 14.05 -4.37
N ILE A 308 27.71 13.12 -4.01
CA ILE A 308 26.62 13.37 -3.05
C ILE A 308 27.20 13.80 -1.70
N ASN A 309 28.24 13.11 -1.20
CA ASN A 309 28.89 13.46 0.05
C ASN A 309 29.60 14.83 -0.03
N ARG A 310 30.25 15.14 -1.16
CA ARG A 310 30.88 16.43 -1.41
C ARG A 310 29.85 17.55 -1.43
N GLN A 311 28.75 17.41 -2.19
CA GLN A 311 27.68 18.40 -2.24
C GLN A 311 27.03 18.57 -0.86
N TYR A 312 26.78 17.48 -0.11
CA TYR A 312 26.28 17.61 1.24
C TYR A 312 27.23 18.42 2.15
N ALA A 313 28.54 18.24 2.02
CA ALA A 313 29.54 18.96 2.82
C ALA A 313 29.71 20.42 2.39
N GLU A 314 29.78 20.68 1.08
CA GLU A 314 30.25 21.94 0.49
C GLU A 314 29.15 22.77 -0.17
N ASP A 315 28.14 22.13 -0.76
CA ASP A 315 27.10 22.78 -1.58
C ASP A 315 25.72 22.09 -1.45
N LYS A 316 25.05 22.37 -0.33
CA LYS A 316 23.73 21.81 -0.03
C LYS A 316 22.64 22.28 -1.00
N GLU A 317 22.80 23.46 -1.60
CA GLU A 317 21.88 23.98 -2.61
C GLU A 317 21.92 23.13 -3.88
N GLN A 318 23.12 22.76 -4.32
CA GLN A 318 23.32 21.85 -5.44
C GLN A 318 22.74 20.46 -5.15
N LEU A 319 22.96 19.92 -3.95
CA LEU A 319 22.37 18.63 -3.55
C LEU A 319 20.84 18.66 -3.56
N ALA A 320 20.24 19.71 -2.99
CA ALA A 320 18.80 19.86 -2.96
C ALA A 320 18.21 20.03 -4.37
N ALA A 321 18.92 20.73 -5.27
CA ALA A 321 18.53 20.84 -6.67
C ALA A 321 18.61 19.50 -7.41
N TYR A 322 19.64 18.71 -7.12
CA TYR A 322 19.83 17.38 -7.70
C TYR A 322 18.76 16.39 -7.25
N ASN A 323 18.46 16.34 -5.94
CA ASN A 323 17.42 15.49 -5.36
C ASN A 323 16.02 15.79 -5.96
N LEU A 324 15.71 17.07 -6.19
CA LEU A 324 14.43 17.45 -6.79
C LEU A 324 14.30 17.08 -8.29
N GLN A 325 15.41 16.85 -8.99
CA GLN A 325 15.46 16.69 -10.45
C GLN A 325 15.23 15.25 -10.91
#